data_AF-A0A562PJR5-F1
#
_entry.id   AF-A0A562PJR5-F1
#
_cell.length_a   1.000
_cell.length_b   1.000
_cell.length_c   1.000
_cell.angle_alpha   90.00
_cell.angle_beta   90.00
_cell.angle_gamma   90.00
#
_symmetry.space_group_name_H-M   'P 1'
#
loop_
_entity.id
_entity.type
_entity.pdbx_description
1 polymer ?
#
loop_
_entity_poly.entity_id
_entity_poly.type
_entity_poly.pdbx_seq_one_letter_code
_entity_poly.pdbx_strand_id
1 'polypeptide(L)'
;MKLITWNCQGAFRKKAEHILNLNPDILVVQECESPEKLIFKNPVIKPKNFLWFGINQNKGLAIFSFGNYKLELFEQYNPEFKIVTPIKVSNIKNSFVFCNLGEQYTR
;
A
#
# COMPACT_ATOMS: atom_id res chain seq x y z
N MET A 1 -9.93 -9.78 -9.07
CA MET A 1 -9.12 -8.82 -8.33
C MET A 1 -9.20 -9.18 -6.85
N LYS A 2 -8.08 -9.37 -6.18
CA LYS A 2 -7.96 -9.63 -4.75
C LYS A 2 -7.31 -8.42 -4.07
N LEU A 3 -8.13 -7.62 -3.38
CA LEU A 3 -7.71 -6.51 -2.55
C LEU A 3 -7.61 -6.98 -1.11
N ILE A 4 -6.45 -6.80 -0.48
CA ILE A 4 -6.24 -7.11 0.95
C ILE A 4 -5.82 -5.83 1.65
N THR A 5 -6.42 -5.56 2.81
CA THR A 5 -6.01 -4.48 3.72
C THR A 5 -5.54 -5.08 5.03
N TRP A 6 -4.46 -4.56 5.60
CA TRP A 6 -3.90 -5.06 6.84
C TRP A 6 -3.12 -4.00 7.61
N ASN A 7 -3.51 -3.73 8.87
CA ASN A 7 -2.65 -3.03 9.80
C ASN A 7 -1.62 -4.02 10.35
N CYS A 8 -0.36 -3.85 9.95
CA CYS A 8 0.70 -4.79 10.33
C CYS A 8 1.32 -4.53 11.71
N GLN A 9 0.95 -3.44 12.40
CA GLN A 9 1.54 -3.01 13.67
C GLN A 9 3.08 -2.96 13.62
N GLY A 10 3.62 -2.37 12.56
CA GLY A 10 5.06 -2.27 12.33
C GLY A 10 5.76 -3.59 11.96
N ALA A 11 7.05 -3.47 11.64
CA ALA A 11 7.92 -4.58 11.25
C ALA A 11 7.39 -5.44 10.09
N PHE A 12 6.68 -4.82 9.12
CA PHE A 12 6.07 -5.51 7.98
C PHE A 12 7.05 -6.43 7.24
N ARG A 13 8.33 -6.03 7.13
CA ARG A 13 9.39 -6.84 6.53
C ARG A 13 9.50 -8.27 7.08
N LYS A 14 9.12 -8.49 8.35
CA LYS A 14 9.15 -9.81 9.02
C LYS A 14 7.88 -10.63 8.79
N LYS A 15 6.79 -10.00 8.33
CA LYS A 15 5.46 -10.59 8.24
C LYS A 15 4.91 -10.65 6.82
N ALA A 16 5.59 -10.01 5.86
CA ALA A 16 5.16 -9.90 4.48
C ALA A 16 4.90 -11.26 3.82
N GLU A 17 5.67 -12.29 4.15
CA GLU A 17 5.50 -13.64 3.57
C GLU A 17 4.09 -14.20 3.81
N HIS A 18 3.53 -14.03 5.01
CA HIS A 18 2.19 -14.56 5.35
C HIS A 18 1.10 -13.99 4.44
N ILE A 19 1.15 -12.69 4.17
CA ILE A 19 0.12 -12.02 3.38
C ILE A 19 0.34 -12.23 1.89
N LEU A 20 1.60 -12.36 1.45
CA LEU A 20 1.94 -12.56 0.05
C LEU A 20 1.64 -13.98 -0.43
N ASN A 21 1.64 -14.98 0.45
CA ASN A 21 1.14 -16.33 0.16
C ASN A 21 -0.35 -16.35 -0.22
N LEU A 22 -1.11 -15.30 0.09
CA LEU A 22 -2.50 -15.16 -0.36
C LEU A 22 -2.60 -14.68 -1.81
N ASN A 23 -1.50 -14.37 -2.49
CA ASN A 23 -1.46 -13.85 -3.86
C ASN A 23 -2.41 -12.64 -4.06
N PRO A 24 -2.22 -11.51 -3.33
CA PRO A 24 -3.02 -10.31 -3.53
C PRO A 24 -2.73 -9.65 -4.89
N ASP A 25 -3.75 -9.12 -5.55
CA ASP A 25 -3.55 -8.21 -6.69
C ASP A 25 -3.11 -6.82 -6.20
N ILE A 26 -3.75 -6.35 -5.12
CA ILE A 26 -3.48 -5.09 -4.44
C ILE A 26 -3.43 -5.35 -2.94
N LEU A 27 -2.41 -4.83 -2.27
CA LEU A 27 -2.21 -4.93 -0.83
C LEU A 27 -2.06 -3.53 -0.23
N VAL A 28 -2.92 -3.20 0.72
CA VAL A 28 -2.90 -1.95 1.50
C VAL A 28 -2.41 -2.29 2.90
N VAL A 29 -1.27 -1.75 3.31
CA VAL A 29 -0.65 -2.04 4.60
C VAL A 29 -0.56 -0.76 5.43
N GLN A 30 -1.30 -0.71 6.55
CA GLN A 30 -1.17 0.36 7.54
C GLN A 30 -0.01 0.06 8.50
N GLU A 31 0.56 1.13 9.08
CA GLU A 31 1.73 1.08 9.96
C GLU A 31 2.93 0.34 9.33
N CYS A 32 3.06 0.45 8.01
CA CYS A 32 4.12 -0.15 7.23
C CYS A 32 5.37 0.73 7.27
N GLU A 33 6.53 0.07 7.42
CA GLU A 33 7.83 0.70 7.21
C GLU A 33 7.97 1.15 5.75
N SER A 34 8.84 2.14 5.49
CA SER A 34 9.14 2.60 4.14
C SER A 34 9.56 1.42 3.25
N PRO A 35 9.02 1.30 2.02
CA PRO A 35 9.43 0.30 1.04
C PRO A 35 10.93 0.27 0.79
N GLU A 36 11.64 1.39 0.97
CA GLU A 36 13.10 1.46 0.86
C GLU A 36 13.82 0.60 1.91
N LYS A 37 13.21 0.39 3.07
CA LYS A 37 13.70 -0.51 4.13
C LYS A 37 13.22 -1.95 3.94
N LEU A 38 12.26 -2.18 3.06
CA LEU A 38 11.75 -3.52 2.80
C LEU A 38 12.76 -4.27 1.94
N ILE A 39 13.70 -4.95 2.61
CA ILE A 39 14.52 -5.97 1.97
C ILE A 39 13.62 -7.19 1.75
N PHE A 40 12.96 -7.24 0.59
CA PHE A 40 12.31 -8.45 0.10
C PHE A 40 13.41 -9.46 -0.23
N LYS A 41 13.85 -10.23 0.77
CA LYS A 41 14.77 -11.36 0.55
C LYS A 41 14.06 -12.35 -0.38
N ASN A 42 14.71 -12.71 -1.49
CA ASN A 42 14.29 -13.65 -2.56
C ASN A 42 13.26 -14.75 -2.18
N PRO A 43 12.38 -15.22 -3.10
CA PRO A 43 11.77 -14.57 -4.26
C PRO A 43 10.36 -14.14 -3.84
N VAL A 44 10.27 -13.34 -2.79
CA VAL A 44 8.99 -12.75 -2.39
C VAL A 44 8.56 -11.81 -3.52
N ILE A 45 7.41 -12.12 -4.12
CA ILE A 45 6.83 -11.41 -5.28
C ILE A 45 7.06 -9.90 -5.09
N LYS A 46 7.84 -9.29 -5.97
CA LYS A 46 8.08 -7.85 -5.90
C LYS A 46 6.85 -7.12 -6.43
N PRO A 47 6.41 -6.05 -5.76
CA PRO A 47 5.33 -5.22 -6.30
C PRO A 47 5.79 -4.60 -7.63
N LYS A 48 4.91 -4.62 -8.64
CA LYS A 48 5.15 -3.95 -9.93
C LYS A 48 4.99 -2.44 -9.82
N ASN A 49 4.14 -1.99 -8.90
CA ASN A 49 3.92 -0.58 -8.60
C ASN A 49 3.59 -0.44 -7.12
N PHE A 50 3.99 0.67 -6.50
CA PHE A 50 3.62 0.98 -5.13
C PHE A 50 3.48 2.48 -4.90
N LEU A 51 2.66 2.83 -3.92
CA LEU A 51 2.60 4.16 -3.33
C LEU A 51 2.86 4.02 -1.83
N TRP A 52 3.57 4.98 -1.25
CA TRP A 52 3.82 5.00 0.18
C TRP A 52 3.66 6.41 0.74
N PHE A 53 2.96 6.49 1.87
CA PHE A 53 2.64 7.74 2.56
C PHE A 53 3.00 7.56 4.04
N GLY A 54 4.09 8.13 4.51
CA GLY A 54 4.48 8.00 5.92
C GLY A 54 5.02 9.28 6.52
N ILE A 55 4.96 9.34 7.86
CA ILE A 55 5.54 10.45 8.65
C ILE A 55 7.05 10.27 8.75
N ASN A 56 7.46 9.02 8.93
CA ASN A 56 8.85 8.62 9.07
C ASN A 56 9.07 7.27 8.38
N GLN A 57 10.33 6.87 8.23
CA GLN A 57 10.69 5.65 7.52
C GLN A 57 10.19 4.34 8.20
N ASN A 58 9.63 4.40 9.40
CA ASN A 58 9.20 3.23 10.17
C ASN A 58 7.68 3.08 10.23
N LYS A 59 6.90 4.14 9.96
CA LYS A 59 5.43 4.14 10.08
C LYS A 59 4.79 4.95 8.95
N GLY A 60 3.97 4.27 8.17
CA GLY A 60 3.19 4.87 7.09
C GLY A 60 2.14 3.90 6.53
N LEU A 61 1.48 4.34 5.47
CA LEU A 61 0.56 3.59 4.64
C LEU A 61 1.29 3.18 3.36
N ALA A 62 1.43 1.87 3.14
CA ALA A 62 1.97 1.33 1.90
C ALA A 62 0.87 0.70 1.06
N ILE A 63 0.87 0.95 -0.24
CA ILE A 63 -0.10 0.37 -1.17
C ILE A 63 0.69 -0.25 -2.30
N PHE A 64 0.61 -1.57 -2.40
CA PHE A 64 1.38 -2.39 -3.33
C PHE A 64 0.43 -2.98 -4.38
N SER A 65 0.88 -2.98 -5.63
CA SER A 65 0.25 -3.68 -6.74
C SER A 65 1.19 -4.78 -7.23
N PHE A 66 0.71 -6.01 -7.23
CA PHE A 66 1.45 -7.18 -7.73
C PHE A 66 0.95 -7.62 -9.12
N GLY A 67 -0.28 -7.25 -9.45
CA GLY A 67 -0.90 -7.50 -10.75
C GLY A 67 -0.59 -6.42 -11.79
N ASN A 68 -1.46 -6.30 -12.80
CA ASN A 68 -1.33 -5.31 -13.87
C ASN A 68 -2.07 -3.99 -13.55
N TYR A 69 -2.21 -3.65 -12.27
CA TYR A 69 -2.86 -2.43 -11.84
C TYR A 69 -1.84 -1.31 -11.64
N LYS A 70 -2.08 -0.17 -12.27
CA LYS A 70 -1.36 1.07 -12.02
C LYS A 70 -2.01 1.79 -10.84
N LEU A 71 -1.17 2.26 -9.93
CA LEU A 71 -1.55 3.07 -8.78
C LEU A 71 -1.10 4.50 -9.05
N GLU A 72 -2.03 5.44 -8.89
CA GLU A 72 -1.76 6.87 -9.02
C GLU A 72 -2.49 7.61 -7.90
N LEU A 73 -1.82 8.59 -7.29
CA LEU A 73 -2.49 9.49 -6.36
C LEU A 73 -3.55 10.27 -7.12
N PHE A 74 -4.76 10.34 -6.57
CA PHE A 74 -5.84 11.07 -7.23
C PHE A 74 -5.55 12.58 -7.21
N GLU A 75 -5.86 13.27 -8.31
CA GLU A 75 -5.49 14.68 -8.53
C GLU A 75 -6.02 15.64 -7.45
N GLN A 76 -7.14 15.29 -6.82
CA GLN A 76 -7.75 16.06 -5.73
C GLN A 76 -7.24 15.66 -4.34
N TYR A 77 -6.08 14.99 -4.25
CA TYR A 77 -5.45 14.71 -2.97
C TYR A 77 -5.08 16.02 -2.27
N ASN A 78 -5.67 16.23 -1.10
CA ASN A 78 -5.31 17.31 -0.21
C ASN A 78 -4.57 16.72 1.00
N PRO A 79 -3.26 17.00 1.17
CA PRO A 79 -2.46 16.47 2.27
C PRO A 79 -2.93 16.95 3.66
N GLU A 80 -3.72 18.02 3.73
CA GLU A 80 -4.37 18.45 4.98
C GLU A 80 -5.40 17.43 5.47
N PHE A 81 -6.02 16.67 4.55
CA PHE A 81 -6.90 15.54 4.89
C PHE A 81 -6.08 14.28 5.18
N LYS A 82 -5.41 14.33 6.32
CA LYS A 82 -4.63 13.26 6.95
C LYS A 82 -5.34 11.92 7.11
N ILE A 83 -6.65 11.85 6.86
CA ILE A 83 -7.49 10.67 7.04
C ILE A 83 -7.77 9.97 5.70
N VAL A 84 -7.60 10.67 4.57
CA VAL A 84 -8.05 10.20 3.26
C VAL A 84 -6.87 10.13 2.28
N THR A 85 -6.60 8.93 1.77
CA THR A 85 -5.71 8.75 0.62
C THR A 85 -6.53 8.22 -0.56
N PRO A 86 -7.02 9.11 -1.44
CA PRO A 86 -7.69 8.71 -2.67
C PRO A 86 -6.65 8.28 -3.69
N ILE A 87 -6.73 7.04 -4.13
CA ILE A 87 -5.84 6.46 -5.14
C ILE A 87 -6.67 5.98 -6.30
N LYS A 88 -6.28 6.42 -7.50
CA LYS A 88 -6.79 5.87 -8.73
C LYS A 88 -6.09 4.54 -8.97
N VAL A 89 -6.88 3.49 -9.07
CA VAL A 89 -6.45 2.15 -9.45
C VAL A 89 -6.97 1.87 -10.85
N SER A 90 -6.07 1.55 -11.77
CA SER A 90 -6.45 1.33 -13.17
C SER A 90 -5.74 0.16 -13.80
N ASN A 91 -6.40 -0.51 -14.74
CA ASN A 91 -5.79 -1.44 -15.68
C ASN A 91 -6.33 -1.16 -17.10
N ILE A 92 -6.01 -2.02 -18.08
CA ILE A 92 -6.42 -1.83 -19.48
C ILE A 92 -7.95 -1.79 -19.67
N LYS A 93 -8.72 -2.44 -18.79
CA LYS A 93 -10.18 -2.61 -18.94
C LYS A 93 -11.00 -1.70 -18.03
N ASN A 94 -10.53 -1.44 -16.81
CA ASN A 94 -11.30 -0.82 -15.73
C ASN A 94 -10.46 0.21 -14.96
N SER A 95 -11.12 1.23 -14.43
CA SER A 95 -10.54 2.16 -13.45
C SER A 95 -11.52 2.46 -12.32
N PHE A 96 -11.02 2.55 -11.09
CA PHE A 96 -11.79 2.95 -9.91
C PHE A 96 -10.95 3.81 -8.97
N VAL A 97 -11.61 4.54 -8.09
CA VAL A 97 -10.95 5.31 -7.01
C VAL A 97 -11.12 4.53 -5.71
N PHE A 98 -10.00 4.25 -5.05
CA PHE A 98 -9.95 3.66 -3.72
C PHE A 98 -9.62 4.75 -2.71
N CYS A 99 -10.52 5.00 -1.77
CA CYS A 99 -10.29 5.92 -0.66
C CYS A 99 -10.02 5.10 0.60
N ASN A 100 -8.78 5.08 1.07
CA ASN A 100 -8.50 4.57 2.40
C ASN A 100 -8.94 5.60 3.43
N LEU A 101 -9.82 5.20 4.36
CA LEU A 101 -10.25 6.00 5.50
C LEU A 101 -9.58 5.43 6.76
N GLY A 102 -8.61 6.17 7.28
CA GLY A 102 -7.93 5.82 8.53
C GLY A 102 -7.00 6.96 8.92
N GLU A 103 -6.83 7.20 10.23
CA GLU A 103 -5.83 8.16 10.69
C GLU A 103 -4.46 7.74 10.17
N GLN A 104 -3.90 8.46 9.20
CA GLN A 104 -2.58 8.13 8.68
C GLN A 104 -1.49 8.41 9.72
N TYR A 105 -1.84 9.14 10.78
CA TYR A 105 -0.90 9.88 11.61
C TYR A 105 -1.27 9.96 13.10
N THR A 106 -1.97 8.98 13.68
CA THR A 106 -2.04 8.94 15.15
C THR A 106 -0.70 8.47 15.72
N ARG A 107 -0.29 9.26 16.72
CA ARG A 107 1.01 9.39 17.40
C ARG A 107 1.84 8.10 17.53
#